data_AF-A0A0A2MNA0-F1
#
_entry.id   AF-A0A0A2MNA0-F1
#
_cell.length_a   1.000
_cell.length_b   1.000
_cell.length_c   1.000
_cell.angle_alpha   90.00
_cell.angle_beta   90.00
_cell.angle_gamma   90.00
#
_symmetry.space_group_name_H-M   'P 1'
#
loop_
_entity.id
_entity.type
_entity.pdbx_description
1 polymer ?
#
loop_
_entity_poly.entity_id
_entity_poly.type
_entity_poly.pdbx_seq_one_letter_code
_entity_poly.pdbx_strand_id
1 'polypeptide(L)'
;MISYNELLIKTASTFLQSYMIENNISSLTADQCAELLNENGILSNKIGPKPGFNFRQMLRDGRDGKIIKIDGVSQLKPNSRWSIHKI
;
A
#
# COMPACT_ATOMS: atom_id res chain seq x y z
N MET A 1 -12.23 -1.47 -18.83
CA MET A 1 -12.86 -1.01 -17.57
C MET A 1 -11.79 -1.08 -16.51
N ILE A 2 -11.33 0.06 -15.98
CA ILE A 2 -10.40 0.09 -14.86
C ILE A 2 -11.21 -0.29 -13.62
N SER A 3 -10.82 -1.36 -12.93
CA SER A 3 -11.50 -1.79 -11.71
C SER A 3 -11.33 -0.70 -10.63
N TYR A 4 -12.35 -0.44 -9.81
CA TYR A 4 -12.27 0.49 -8.69
C TYR A 4 -11.02 0.24 -7.80
N ASN A 5 -10.64 -1.04 -7.67
CA ASN A 5 -9.43 -1.44 -6.97
C ASN A 5 -8.14 -0.95 -7.65
N GLU A 6 -8.06 -0.95 -8.98
CA GLU A 6 -6.88 -0.46 -9.71
C GLU A 6 -6.68 1.05 -9.55
N LEU A 7 -7.77 1.82 -9.52
CA LEU A 7 -7.71 3.25 -9.26
C LEU A 7 -7.17 3.51 -7.84
N LEU A 8 -7.72 2.81 -6.84
CA LEU A 8 -7.27 2.91 -5.45
C LEU A 8 -5.79 2.54 -5.29
N ILE A 9 -5.34 1.45 -5.94
CA ILE A 9 -3.94 1.01 -5.89
C ILE A 9 -3.03 2.07 -6.50
N LYS A 10 -3.39 2.61 -7.67
CA LYS A 10 -2.61 3.69 -8.29
C LYS A 10 -2.56 4.92 -7.41
N THR A 11 -3.69 5.37 -6.86
CA THR A 11 -3.73 6.51 -5.95
C THR A 11 -2.87 6.30 -4.72
N ALA A 12 -2.95 5.13 -4.08
CA ALA A 12 -2.12 4.80 -2.93
C ALA A 12 -0.63 4.73 -3.29
N SER A 13 -0.29 4.14 -4.43
CA SER A 13 1.08 4.02 -4.94
C SER A 13 1.69 5.39 -5.22
N THR A 14 1.00 6.21 -6.00
CA THR A 14 1.44 7.57 -6.34
C THR A 14 1.61 8.41 -5.08
N PHE A 15 0.63 8.38 -4.17
CA PHE A 15 0.73 9.15 -2.93
C PHE A 15 1.93 8.74 -2.08
N LEU A 16 2.14 7.43 -1.86
CA LEU A 16 3.28 6.96 -1.07
C LEU A 16 4.61 7.35 -1.69
N GLN A 17 4.76 7.20 -3.01
CA GLN A 17 5.99 7.57 -3.71
C GLN A 17 6.24 9.08 -3.65
N SER A 18 5.23 9.91 -3.94
CA SER A 18 5.34 11.37 -3.83
C SER A 18 5.70 11.79 -2.40
N TYR A 19 5.01 11.24 -1.38
CA TYR A 19 5.29 11.54 0.03
C TYR A 19 6.72 11.18 0.42
N MET A 20 7.22 10.02 -0.02
CA MET A 20 8.59 9.58 0.24
C MET A 20 9.64 10.43 -0.48
N ILE A 21 9.34 10.91 -1.69
CA ILE A 21 10.21 11.84 -2.43
C ILE A 21 10.29 13.18 -1.71
N GLU A 22 9.15 13.78 -1.36
CA GLU A 22 9.05 15.09 -0.72
C GLU A 22 9.72 15.12 0.66
N ASN A 23 9.56 14.03 1.44
CA ASN A 23 10.13 13.92 2.78
C ASN A 23 11.52 13.26 2.82
N ASN A 24 12.10 12.94 1.65
CA ASN A 24 13.36 12.23 1.49
C ASN A 24 13.46 10.91 2.28
N ILE A 25 12.36 10.16 2.34
CA ILE A 25 12.27 8.87 3.04
C ILE A 25 12.69 7.75 2.07
N SER A 26 13.66 6.93 2.45
CA SER A 26 14.15 5.84 1.60
C SER A 26 13.24 4.62 1.59
N SER A 27 12.60 4.33 2.73
CA SER A 27 11.70 3.20 2.90
C SER A 27 10.67 3.42 4.01
N LEU A 28 9.46 2.91 3.82
CA LEU A 28 8.41 2.86 4.82
C LEU A 28 7.99 1.42 5.09
N THR A 29 7.61 1.12 6.33
CA THR A 29 6.97 -0.15 6.67
C THR A 29 5.51 -0.16 6.23
N ALA A 30 4.93 -1.34 6.00
CA ALA A 30 3.51 -1.43 5.64
C ALA A 30 2.56 -0.82 6.68
N ASP A 31 2.95 -0.77 7.95
CA ASP A 31 2.12 -0.17 9.01
C ASP A 31 2.13 1.36 8.92
N GLN A 32 3.31 1.95 8.70
CA GLN A 32 3.44 3.39 8.44
C GLN A 32 2.70 3.80 7.17
N CYS A 33 2.77 3.00 6.11
CA CYS A 33 2.00 3.27 4.89
C CYS A 33 0.49 3.20 5.15
N ALA A 34 0.02 2.21 5.92
CA ALA A 34 -1.40 2.09 6.25
C ALA A 34 -1.90 3.28 7.08
N GLU A 35 -1.08 3.79 8.00
CA GLU A 35 -1.37 4.97 8.81
C GLU A 35 -1.44 6.23 7.93
N LEU A 36 -0.40 6.49 7.12
CA LEU A 36 -0.34 7.64 6.22
C LEU A 36 -1.52 7.67 5.24
N LEU A 37 -1.86 6.54 4.62
CA LEU A 37 -2.99 6.46 3.69
C LEU A 37 -4.33 6.70 4.39
N ASN A 38 -4.46 6.33 5.66
CA ASN A 38 -5.67 6.53 6.43
C ASN A 38 -5.81 7.99 6.91
N GLU A 39 -4.72 8.59 7.39
CA GLU A 39 -4.66 10.00 7.77
C GLU A 39 -5.01 10.92 6.59
N ASN A 40 -4.61 10.53 5.38
CA ASN A 40 -4.87 11.29 4.15
C ASN A 40 -6.17 10.86 3.44
N GLY A 41 -6.98 9.98 4.05
CA GLY A 41 -8.29 9.57 3.52
C GLY A 41 -8.24 8.76 2.22
N ILE A 42 -7.08 8.22 1.85
CA ILE A 42 -6.87 7.44 0.62
C ILE A 42 -7.28 5.99 0.80
N LEU A 43 -6.89 5.38 1.93
CA LEU A 43 -7.23 4.01 2.26
C LEU A 43 -7.57 3.91 3.75
N SER A 44 -8.79 3.47 4.06
CA SER A 44 -9.20 3.37 5.46
C SER A 44 -8.48 2.23 6.18
N ASN A 45 -7.92 2.54 7.35
CA ASN A 45 -7.36 1.57 8.28
C ASN A 45 -8.43 1.04 9.28
N LYS A 46 -9.70 1.44 9.13
CA LYS A 46 -10.78 0.94 9.98
C LYS A 46 -11.07 -0.52 9.60
N ILE A 47 -10.72 -1.44 10.51
CA ILE A 47 -11.24 -2.80 10.54
C ILE A 47 -12.74 -2.69 10.85
N GLY A 48 -13.56 -2.50 9.82
CA GLY A 48 -15.02 -2.56 9.94
C GLY A 48 -15.51 -4.01 10.10
N PRO A 49 -16.78 -4.23 10.45
CA PRO A 49 -17.38 -5.56 10.62
C PRO A 49 -17.51 -6.39 9.33
N LYS A 50 -17.22 -5.81 8.16
CA LYS A 50 -16.98 -6.51 6.89
C LYS A 50 -15.48 -6.61 6.66
N PRO A 51 -14.93 -7.71 6.09
CA PRO A 51 -13.50 -7.86 5.85
C PRO A 51 -13.00 -6.72 4.95
N GLY A 52 -12.50 -5.67 5.60
CA GLY A 52 -12.07 -4.43 4.99
C GLY A 52 -10.73 -4.65 4.31
N PHE A 53 -10.62 -4.13 3.09
CA PHE A 53 -9.42 -4.11 2.26
C PHE A 53 -8.30 -3.32 2.96
N ASN A 54 -7.60 -3.98 3.88
CA ASN A 54 -6.49 -3.39 4.62
C ASN A 54 -5.24 -3.35 3.74
N PHE A 55 -4.36 -2.39 3.97
CA PHE A 55 -3.15 -2.21 3.14
C PHE A 55 -2.32 -3.50 3.04
N ARG A 56 -2.23 -4.29 4.12
CA ARG A 56 -1.53 -5.58 4.13
C ARG A 56 -2.19 -6.63 3.21
N GLN A 57 -3.52 -6.63 3.09
CA GLN A 57 -4.29 -7.49 2.20
C GLN A 57 -4.07 -7.06 0.76
N MET A 58 -4.02 -5.75 0.49
CA MET A 58 -3.61 -5.20 -0.80
C MET A 58 -2.19 -5.67 -1.19
N LEU A 59 -1.24 -5.70 -0.26
CA LEU A 59 0.09 -6.26 -0.54
C LEU A 59 0.06 -7.76 -0.86
N ARG A 60 -0.76 -8.54 -0.14
CA ARG A 60 -0.92 -9.98 -0.39
C ARG A 60 -1.60 -10.26 -1.72
N ASP A 61 -2.69 -9.56 -2.03
CA ASP A 61 -3.41 -9.72 -3.28
C ASP A 61 -2.54 -9.29 -4.47
N GLY A 62 -1.68 -8.28 -4.31
CA GLY A 62 -0.68 -7.89 -5.31
C GLY A 62 0.42 -8.94 -5.51
N ARG A 63 0.85 -9.62 -4.44
CA ARG A 63 1.78 -10.76 -4.52
C ARG A 63 1.15 -11.97 -5.22
N ASP A 64 -0.11 -12.24 -4.91
CA ASP A 64 -0.87 -13.39 -5.42
C ASP A 64 -1.43 -13.12 -6.84
N GLY A 65 -1.13 -11.96 -7.44
CA GLY A 65 -1.53 -11.59 -8.81
C GLY A 65 -3.03 -11.28 -8.97
N LYS A 66 -3.77 -11.11 -7.88
CA LYS A 66 -5.20 -10.76 -7.91
C LYS A 66 -5.45 -9.30 -8.26
N ILE A 67 -4.47 -8.45 -7.95
CA ILE A 67 -4.48 -7.02 -8.26
C ILE A 67 -3.08 -6.57 -8.71
N ILE A 68 -2.99 -5.35 -9.23
CA ILE A 68 -1.72 -4.72 -9.55
C ILE A 68 -0.92 -4.50 -8.25
N LYS A 69 0.39 -4.74 -8.31
CA LYS A 69 1.30 -4.55 -7.18
C LYS A 69 1.54 -3.06 -6.93
N ILE A 70 1.65 -2.65 -5.68
CA ILE A 70 2.07 -1.29 -5.31
C ILE A 70 3.53 -1.07 -5.69
N ASP A 71 3.86 0.11 -6.19
CA ASP A 71 5.21 0.47 -6.59
C ASP A 71 6.15 0.48 -5.37
N GLY A 72 7.34 -0.07 -5.58
CA GLY A 72 8.39 -0.09 -4.57
C GLY A 72 8.18 -1.14 -3.48
N VAL A 73 7.12 -1.95 -3.56
CA VAL A 73 6.87 -2.95 -2.52
C VAL A 73 7.88 -4.11 -2.61
N SER A 74 8.53 -4.36 -1.48
CA SER A 74 9.46 -5.46 -1.26
C SER A 74 9.04 -6.28 -0.05
N GLN A 75 9.41 -7.56 -0.09
CA GLN A 75 9.38 -8.45 1.04
C GLN A 75 10.66 -9.27 0.97
N LEU A 76 11.48 -9.22 2.02
CA LEU A 76 12.78 -9.88 2.03
C LEU A 76 12.65 -11.41 1.93
N LYS A 77 11.68 -11.99 2.65
CA LYS A 77 11.40 -13.43 2.68
C LYS A 77 9.90 -13.68 2.88
N PRO A 78 9.35 -14.84 2.46
CA PRO A 78 8.00 -15.21 2.83
C PRO A 78 7.79 -15.06 4.34
N ASN A 79 6.65 -14.46 4.74
CA ASN A 79 6.30 -14.12 6.12
C ASN A 79 7.14 -13.02 6.80
N SER A 80 8.10 -12.38 6.10
CA SER A 80 8.76 -11.19 6.64
C SER A 80 7.85 -9.96 6.56
N ARG A 81 8.20 -8.90 7.28
CA ARG A 81 7.52 -7.60 7.15
C ARG A 81 7.66 -7.07 5.72
N TRP A 82 6.61 -6.37 5.29
CA TRP A 82 6.59 -5.67 4.01
C TRP A 82 7.17 -4.26 4.18
N SER A 83 7.89 -3.83 3.16
CA SER A 83 8.44 -2.47 3.06
C SER A 83 8.17 -1.90 1.68
N ILE A 84 7.95 -0.59 1.63
CA ILE A 84 7.84 0.18 0.39
C ILE A 84 9.12 0.98 0.28
N HIS A 85 9.81 0.84 -0.84
CA HIS A 85 11.02 1.61 -1.15
C HIS A 85 10.67 2.74 -2.10
N LYS A 86 11.35 3.86 -1.92
CA LYS A 86 11.33 4.96 -2.87
C LYS A 86 11.89 4.47 -4.20
N ILE A 87 11.19 4.77 -5.30
CA ILE A 87 11.65 4.54 -6.67
C ILE A 87 12.10 5.86 -7.29
#